data_AF-A0A5K1FMV7-F1
#
_entry.id   AF-A0A5K1FMV7-F1
#
_cell.length_a   1.000
_cell.length_b   1.000
_cell.length_c   1.000
_cell.angle_alpha   90.00
_cell.angle_beta   90.00
_cell.angle_gamma   90.00
#
_symmetry.space_group_name_H-M   'P 1'
#
loop_
_entity.id
_entity.type
_entity.pdbx_description
1 polymer ?
#
loop_
_entity_poly.entity_id
_entity_poly.type
_entity_poly.pdbx_seq_one_letter_code
_entity_poly.pdbx_strand_id
1 'polypeptide(L)' 'LEAMGAEAFPVAISDAIASHVLNKSDTTPTERSAAMNELLVMIMEIGLSCSRVSPNERMDMKVVVVGLRRIR' A
#
# COMPACT_ATOMS: atom_id res chain seq x y z
N LEU A 1 21.52 -2.72 -19.07
CA LEU A 1 20.30 -1.95 -19.37
C LEU A 1 19.15 -2.76 -18.82
N GLU A 2 18.75 -2.50 -17.57
CA GLU A 2 17.70 -3.28 -16.91
C GLU A 2 16.37 -3.01 -17.62
N ALA A 3 15.69 -4.08 -18.02
CA ALA A 3 14.39 -4.00 -18.66
C ALA A 3 13.35 -3.59 -17.61
N MET A 4 13.18 -2.29 -17.42
CA MET A 4 12.00 -1.71 -16.80
C MET A 4 10.88 -1.76 -17.85
N GLY A 5 10.19 -2.90 -17.94
CA GLY A 5 9.37 -3.25 -19.10
C GLY A 5 8.16 -4.09 -18.73
N ALA A 6 7.26 -3.45 -17.99
CA ALA A 6 5.82 -3.70 -17.79
C ALA A 6 5.53 -3.45 -16.31
N GLU A 7 4.98 -2.29 -16.00
CA GLU A 7 4.32 -2.07 -14.72
C GLU A 7 3.16 -3.05 -14.63
N ALA A 8 3.44 -4.25 -14.14
CA ALA A 8 2.41 -5.12 -13.60
C ALA A 8 1.82 -4.35 -12.43
N PHE A 9 0.62 -3.80 -12.64
CA PHE A 9 -0.22 -3.34 -11.54
C PHE A 9 -0.13 -4.41 -10.46
N PRO A 10 0.26 -4.09 -9.22
CA PRO A 10 0.69 -5.12 -8.29
C PRO A 10 -0.55 -5.86 -7.80
N VAL A 11 -1.03 -6.83 -8.60
CA VAL A 11 -2.19 -7.67 -8.37
C VAL A 11 -2.04 -8.33 -7.00
N ALA A 12 -0.83 -8.78 -6.66
CA ALA A 12 -0.51 -9.32 -5.34
C ALA A 12 -0.73 -8.33 -4.18
N ILE A 13 -0.49 -7.03 -4.38
CA ILE A 13 -0.75 -5.99 -3.37
C ILE A 13 -2.25 -5.70 -3.31
N SER A 14 -2.92 -5.60 -4.46
CA SER A 14 -4.37 -5.43 -4.51
C SER A 14 -5.10 -6.59 -3.83
N ASP A 15 -4.66 -7.83 -4.02
CA ASP A 15 -5.24 -9.02 -3.39
C ASP A 15 -5.03 -9.02 -1.86
N ALA A 16 -3.85 -8.60 -1.39
CA ALA A 16 -3.57 -8.45 0.03
C ALA A 16 -4.46 -7.38 0.70
N ILE A 17 -4.78 -6.30 -0.02
CA ILE A 17 -5.66 -5.20 0.45
C ILE A 17 -7.14 -5.58 0.29
N ALA A 18 -7.48 -6.34 -0.75
CA ALA A 18 -8.85 -6.73 -1.08
C ALA A 18 -9.50 -7.49 0.07
N SER A 19 -8.77 -8.32 0.82
CA SER A 19 -9.31 -9.02 2.00
C SER A 19 -9.90 -8.09 3.07
N HIS A 20 -9.42 -6.84 3.18
CA HIS A 20 -9.93 -5.86 4.14
C HIS A 20 -11.10 -5.05 3.56
N VAL A 21 -11.04 -4.70 2.27
CA VAL A 21 -12.08 -3.91 1.60
C VAL A 21 -13.30 -4.76 1.19
N LEU A 22 -13.12 -6.06 0.89
CA LEU A 22 -14.18 -7.01 0.51
C LEU A 22 -15.15 -7.34 1.66
N ASN A 23 -14.82 -7.02 2.91
CA ASN A 23 -15.67 -7.32 4.06
C ASN A 23 -16.77 -6.26 4.33
N LYS A 24 -16.76 -5.12 3.64
CA LYS A 24 -17.86 -4.13 3.72
C LYS A 24 -18.85 -4.36 2.56
N SER A 25 -19.96 -5.02 2.85
CA SER A 25 -20.99 -5.41 1.87
C SER A 25 -21.82 -4.23 1.32
N ASP A 26 -21.75 -3.06 1.97
CA ASP A 26 -22.70 -1.97 1.71
C ASP A 26 -22.11 -0.81 0.89
N THR A 27 -20.84 -0.90 0.49
CA THR A 27 -20.17 0.17 -0.27
C THR A 27 -20.32 -0.02 -1.78
N THR A 28 -20.59 1.06 -2.49
CA THR A 28 -20.62 1.06 -3.96
C THR A 28 -19.26 0.67 -4.56
N PRO A 29 -19.21 0.16 -5.81
CA PRO A 29 -17.94 -0.16 -6.47
C PRO A 29 -16.94 1.00 -6.52
N THR A 30 -17.44 2.24 -6.62
CA THR A 30 -16.61 3.45 -6.63
C THR A 30 -16.02 3.75 -5.26
N GLU A 31 -16.79 3.69 -4.18
CA GLU A 31 -16.29 3.89 -2.81
C GLU A 31 -15.27 2.81 -2.43
N ARG A 32 -15.55 1.57 -2.84
CA ARG A 32 -14.66 0.44 -2.70
C ARG A 32 -13.31 0.68 -3.39
N SER A 33 -13.35 1.17 -4.63
CA SER A 33 -12.15 1.50 -5.42
C SER A 33 -11.37 2.66 -4.79
N ALA A 34 -12.06 3.71 -4.33
CA ALA A 34 -11.43 4.84 -3.63
C ALA A 34 -10.72 4.38 -2.34
N ALA A 35 -11.39 3.55 -1.53
CA ALA A 35 -10.79 2.98 -0.31
C ALA A 35 -9.57 2.09 -0.62
N MET A 36 -9.61 1.30 -1.70
CA MET A 36 -8.44 0.54 -2.14
C MET A 36 -7.28 1.46 -2.55
N ASN A 37 -7.54 2.53 -3.29
CA ASN A 37 -6.52 3.49 -3.70
C ASN A 37 -5.88 4.19 -2.49
N GLU A 38 -6.66 4.58 -1.48
CA GLU A 38 -6.13 5.18 -0.25
C GLU A 38 -5.19 4.22 0.50
N LEU A 39 -5.58 2.94 0.62
CA LEU A 39 -4.74 1.92 1.26
C LEU A 39 -3.47 1.63 0.44
N LEU A 40 -3.57 1.58 -0.88
CA LEU A 40 -2.43 1.41 -1.79
C LEU A 40 -1.43 2.55 -1.64
N VAL A 41 -1.89 3.79 -1.65
CA VAL A 41 -1.04 4.98 -1.46
C VAL A 41 -0.30 4.88 -0.13
N MET A 42 -1.01 4.57 0.97
CA MET A 42 -0.38 4.46 2.28
C MET A 42 0.69 3.35 2.34
N ILE A 43 0.41 2.18 1.76
CA ILE A 43 1.39 1.07 1.71
C ILE A 43 2.62 1.46 0.87
N MET A 44 2.41 2.10 -0.29
CA MET A 44 3.51 2.53 -1.16
C MET A 44 4.37 3.60 -0.50
N GLU A 45 3.77 4.57 0.18
CA GLU A 45 4.50 5.62 0.91
C GLU A 45 5.37 5.04 2.04
N ILE A 46 4.81 4.10 2.82
CA ILE A 46 5.55 3.38 3.86
C ILE A 46 6.69 2.57 3.23
N GLY A 47 6.41 1.80 2.18
CA GLY A 47 7.39 0.97 1.50
C GLY A 47 8.54 1.79 0.89
N LEU A 48 8.22 2.89 0.22
CA LEU A 48 9.19 3.82 -0.35
C LEU A 48 10.07 4.44 0.74
N SER A 49 9.45 4.89 1.84
CA SER A 49 10.18 5.48 2.96
C SER A 49 11.09 4.48 3.67
N CYS A 50 10.72 3.20 3.72
CA CYS A 50 11.56 2.12 4.27
C CYS A 50 12.70 1.73 3.32
N SER A 51 12.51 1.93 2.01
CA SER A 51 13.44 1.49 0.95
C SER A 51 14.50 2.54 0.60
N ARG A 52 14.57 3.67 1.32
CA ARG A 52 15.59 4.69 1.08
C ARG A 52 16.99 4.12 1.23
N VAL A 53 17.89 4.54 0.33
CA VAL A 53 19.26 4.02 0.23
C VAL A 53 20.01 4.27 1.53
N SER A 54 19.98 5.50 2.03
CA SER A 54 20.60 5.86 3.30
C SER A 54 19.76 5.39 4.49
N PRO A 55 20.32 4.64 5.44
CA PRO A 55 19.61 4.21 6.65
C PRO A 55 19.01 5.38 7.45
N ASN A 56 19.72 6.51 7.50
CA ASN A 56 19.32 7.68 8.29
C ASN A 56 18.13 8.43 7.68
N GLU A 57 17.83 8.21 6.41
CA GLU A 57 16.69 8.84 5.73
C GLU A 57 15.43 7.99 5.82
N ARG A 58 15.56 6.73 6.24
CA ARG A 58 14.43 5.82 6.38
C ARG A 58 13.52 6.29 7.51
N MET A 59 12.22 6.10 7.31
CA MET A 59 11.24 6.41 8.33
C MET A 59 11.48 5.57 9.59
N ASP A 60 11.31 6.19 10.77
CA ASP A 60 11.46 5.49 12.05
C ASP A 60 10.50 4.29 12.13
N MET A 61 11.01 3.15 12.57
CA MET A 61 10.25 1.90 12.60
C MET A 61 8.99 1.98 13.47
N LYS A 62 8.98 2.82 14.52
CA LYS A 62 7.78 3.07 15.32
C LYS A 62 6.69 3.74 14.49
N VAL A 63 7.06 4.68 13.61
CA VAL A 63 6.13 5.35 12.70
C VAL A 63 5.62 4.36 11.64
N VAL A 64 6.49 3.48 11.11
CA VAL A 64 6.10 2.39 10.20
C VAL A 64 5.02 1.51 10.83
N VAL A 65 5.22 1.05 12.07
CA VAL A 65 4.26 0.19 12.77
C VAL A 65 2.92 0.91 12.99
N VAL A 66 2.93 2.21 13.32
CA VAL A 66 1.70 2.99 13.45
C VAL A 66 0.95 3.09 12.11
N GLY A 67 1.67 3.33 11.01
CA GLY A 67 1.10 3.38 9.66
C GLY A 67 0.46 2.05 9.25
N LEU A 68 1.19 0.94 9.40
CA LEU A 68 0.70 -0.40 9.05
C LEU A 68 -0.53 -0.82 9.88
N ARG A 69 -0.66 -0.36 11.13
CA ARG A 69 -1.85 -0.62 11.95
C ARG A 69 -3.10 0.11 11.47
N ARG A 70 -2.97 1.21 10.71
CA ARG A 70 -4.12 1.93 10.13
C ARG A 70 -4.67 1.25 8.88
N ILE A 71 -3.88 0.38 8.26
CA ILE A 71 -4.23 -0.38 7.06
C ILE A 71 -4.98 -1.68 7.42
N ARG A 72 -4.80 -2.18 8.66
CA ARG A 72 -5.31 -3.47 9.16
C ARG A 72 -6.67 -3.35 9.83
#